data_AF-A0A8S2G161-F1
#
_entry.id   AF-A0A8S2G161-F1
#
_cell.length_a   1.000
_cell.length_b   1.000
_cell.length_c   1.000
_cell.angle_alpha   90.00
_cell.angle_beta   90.00
_cell.angle_gamma   90.00
#
_symmetry.space_group_name_H-M   'P 1'
#
loop_
_entity.id
_entity.type
_entity.pdbx_description
1 polymer ?
#
loop_
_entity_poly.entity_id
_entity_poly.type
_entity_poly.pdbx_seq_one_letter_code
_entity_poly.pdbx_strand_id
1 'polypeptide(L)'
;CNTNELLHTIVALYDSTLPDIGAETIYNTICDKKVVTILVVIENNNSPKITPQRESEDDQVINKEDCLDKLVEDINYPDSVFKNVFSDSESSSSSEEDVDDGNSATDYSTGIGKFLEKVKSCSINIQQKLVACVTFQKVTTFQQPCQEEHVIDLQLMACRKKYRNNGIGRYLVKLLMDRDYIGEYDAIVTAADQKAIDFYRKFGFTEDAILTSKY
;
A
#
# COMPACT_ATOMS: atom_id res chain seq x y z
N CYS A 1 -9.70 5.63 9.19
CA CYS A 1 -10.36 5.40 7.90
C CYS A 1 -11.23 4.15 7.98
N ASN A 2 -12.48 4.26 7.52
CA ASN A 2 -13.34 3.09 7.31
C ASN A 2 -12.75 2.24 6.16
N THR A 3 -12.58 0.93 6.37
CA THR A 3 -11.99 0.02 5.37
C THR A 3 -12.83 -0.03 4.09
N ASN A 4 -14.15 0.10 4.21
CA ASN A 4 -15.07 0.14 3.08
C ASN A 4 -14.85 1.41 2.23
N GLU A 5 -14.65 2.56 2.86
CA GLU A 5 -14.37 3.81 2.15
C GLU A 5 -13.04 3.74 1.39
N LEU A 6 -12.03 3.11 1.98
CA LEU A 6 -10.75 2.89 1.33
C LEU A 6 -10.91 2.01 0.09
N LEU A 7 -11.59 0.86 0.23
CA LEU A 7 -11.86 -0.05 -0.88
C LEU A 7 -12.60 0.66 -2.02
N HIS A 8 -13.69 1.36 -1.71
CA HIS A 8 -14.44 2.12 -2.72
C HIS A 8 -13.59 3.22 -3.38
N THR A 9 -12.68 3.84 -2.64
CA THR A 9 -11.76 4.85 -3.18
C THR A 9 -10.77 4.25 -4.17
N ILE A 10 -10.21 3.08 -3.86
CA ILE A 10 -9.29 2.35 -4.74
C ILE A 10 -10.02 1.90 -6.00
N VAL A 11 -11.22 1.33 -5.84
CA VAL A 11 -12.04 0.89 -6.97
C VAL A 11 -12.40 2.07 -7.87
N ALA A 12 -12.83 3.19 -7.30
CA ALA A 12 -13.12 4.40 -8.07
C ALA A 12 -11.87 4.93 -8.81
N LEU A 13 -10.67 4.80 -8.22
CA LEU A 13 -9.43 5.16 -8.91
C LEU A 13 -9.19 4.25 -10.12
N TYR A 14 -9.26 2.92 -9.94
CA TYR A 14 -9.10 1.99 -11.05
C TYR A 14 -10.17 2.19 -12.13
N ASP A 15 -11.45 2.24 -11.78
CA ASP A 15 -12.56 2.42 -12.72
C ASP A 15 -12.41 3.70 -13.55
N SER A 16 -11.95 4.80 -12.93
CA SER A 16 -11.70 6.06 -13.64
C SER A 16 -10.47 6.07 -14.56
N THR A 17 -9.54 5.13 -14.35
CA THR A 17 -8.25 5.08 -15.06
C THR A 17 -8.14 3.93 -16.05
N LEU A 18 -8.86 2.84 -15.80
CA LEU A 18 -8.95 1.58 -16.54
C LEU A 18 -10.43 1.25 -16.80
N PRO A 19 -11.15 2.07 -17.60
CA PRO A 19 -12.60 1.95 -17.77
C PRO A 19 -13.03 0.64 -18.46
N ASP A 20 -12.11 -0.03 -19.16
CA ASP A 20 -12.40 -1.23 -19.95
C ASP A 20 -12.54 -2.50 -19.08
N ILE A 21 -12.07 -2.48 -17.83
CA ILE A 21 -12.08 -3.64 -16.92
C ILE A 21 -13.43 -3.81 -16.21
N GLY A 22 -14.09 -2.69 -15.91
CA GLY A 22 -15.36 -2.63 -15.17
C GLY A 22 -15.21 -2.78 -13.65
N ALA A 23 -16.04 -2.04 -12.90
CA ALA A 23 -15.98 -1.98 -11.45
C ALA A 23 -16.14 -3.34 -10.74
N GLU A 24 -17.02 -4.23 -11.23
CA GLU A 24 -17.24 -5.56 -10.63
C GLU A 24 -15.97 -6.42 -10.67
N THR A 25 -15.31 -6.50 -11.83
CA THR A 25 -14.03 -7.19 -11.98
C THR A 25 -12.98 -6.61 -11.05
N ILE A 26 -12.90 -5.28 -10.97
CA ILE A 26 -11.96 -4.58 -10.07
C ILE A 26 -12.23 -4.95 -8.59
N TYR A 27 -13.49 -4.98 -8.15
CA TYR A 27 -13.83 -5.42 -6.79
C TYR A 27 -13.38 -6.86 -6.55
N ASN A 28 -13.66 -7.76 -7.49
CA ASN A 28 -13.29 -9.17 -7.34
C ASN A 28 -11.77 -9.34 -7.26
N THR A 29 -11.01 -8.62 -8.09
CA THR A 29 -9.54 -8.63 -8.07
C THR A 29 -8.99 -8.12 -6.73
N ILE A 30 -9.44 -6.96 -6.24
CA ILE A 30 -8.89 -6.37 -5.01
C ILE A 30 -9.28 -7.16 -3.76
N CYS A 31 -10.47 -7.76 -3.76
CA CYS A 31 -10.99 -8.52 -2.62
C CYS A 31 -10.52 -9.98 -2.57
N ASP A 32 -9.69 -10.43 -3.52
CA ASP A 32 -9.13 -11.78 -3.48
C ASP A 32 -8.16 -11.94 -2.29
N LYS A 33 -8.17 -13.11 -1.65
CA LYS A 33 -7.45 -13.42 -0.42
C LYS A 33 -5.93 -13.36 -0.57
N LYS A 34 -5.40 -13.52 -1.78
CA LYS A 34 -3.95 -13.55 -2.07
C LYS A 34 -3.43 -12.26 -2.67
N VAL A 35 -4.29 -11.25 -2.80
CA VAL A 35 -3.97 -10.00 -3.46
C VAL A 35 -3.52 -8.96 -2.46
N VAL A 36 -2.45 -8.26 -2.80
CA VAL A 36 -1.85 -7.18 -2.04
C VAL A 36 -1.97 -5.90 -2.86
N THR A 37 -2.42 -4.82 -2.23
CA THR A 37 -2.49 -3.50 -2.86
C THR A 37 -1.59 -2.52 -2.13
N ILE A 38 -0.63 -1.94 -2.85
CA ILE A 38 0.22 -0.84 -2.37
C ILE A 38 -0.42 0.48 -2.79
N LEU A 39 -0.48 1.43 -1.86
CA LEU A 39 -1.08 2.74 -2.05
C LEU A 39 -0.04 3.84 -1.94
N VAL A 40 -0.10 4.82 -2.84
CA VAL A 40 0.67 6.06 -2.76
C VAL A 40 -0.26 7.17 -2.33
N VAL A 41 0.01 7.75 -1.16
CA VAL A 41 -0.82 8.77 -0.51
C VAL A 41 0.02 10.01 -0.25
N ILE A 42 -0.53 11.19 -0.48
CA ILE A 42 0.12 12.45 -0.10
C ILE A 42 -0.20 12.78 1.36
N GLU A 43 0.82 13.01 2.18
CA GLU A 43 0.67 13.57 3.52
C GLU A 43 0.58 15.10 3.46
N ASN A 44 -0.29 15.68 4.29
CA ASN A 44 -0.74 17.07 4.18
C ASN A 44 0.27 18.13 4.65
N ASN A 45 1.54 17.79 4.91
CA ASN A 45 2.50 18.77 5.45
C ASN A 45 3.55 19.26 4.46
N ASN A 46 3.57 18.73 3.24
CA ASN A 46 4.25 19.34 2.11
C ASN A 46 3.46 18.95 0.88
N SER A 47 2.81 19.91 0.22
CA SER A 47 2.47 19.73 -1.18
C SER A 47 3.73 19.19 -1.85
N PRO A 48 3.74 17.99 -2.46
CA PRO A 48 4.93 17.54 -3.12
C PRO A 48 5.19 18.60 -4.18
N LYS A 49 6.28 19.36 -4.03
CA LYS A 49 6.84 20.17 -5.08
C LYS A 49 7.38 19.16 -6.07
N ILE A 50 6.46 18.55 -6.82
CA ILE A 50 6.79 17.68 -7.92
C ILE A 50 7.26 18.63 -9.00
N THR A 51 8.55 18.94 -8.96
CA THR A 51 9.20 19.58 -10.08
C THR A 51 9.10 18.59 -11.24
N PRO A 52 8.50 18.97 -12.39
CA PRO A 52 8.52 18.12 -13.56
C PRO A 52 9.98 17.90 -13.93
N GLN A 53 10.52 16.71 -13.63
CA GLN A 53 11.78 16.31 -14.21
C GLN A 53 11.49 16.09 -15.69
N ARG A 54 11.84 17.10 -16.49
CA ARG A 54 11.91 16.98 -17.94
C ARG A 54 12.72 15.73 -18.24
N GLU A 55 12.21 14.90 -19.13
CA GLU A 55 12.92 13.76 -19.69
C GLU A 55 14.19 14.28 -20.35
N SER A 56 15.31 14.26 -19.63
CA SER A 56 16.63 14.26 -20.24
C SER A 56 16.96 12.80 -20.52
N GLU A 57 17.03 12.49 -21.81
CA GLU A 57 17.65 11.30 -22.36
C GLU A 57 19.14 11.32 -21.98
N ASP A 58 19.46 10.90 -20.77
CA ASP A 58 20.81 10.49 -20.40
C ASP A 58 20.71 9.50 -19.25
N ASP A 59 21.03 8.24 -19.57
CA ASP A 59 21.33 7.18 -18.63
C ASP A 59 22.52 7.60 -17.77
N GLN A 60 22.24 8.15 -16.58
CA GLN A 60 23.19 8.11 -15.47
C GLN A 60 22.49 7.56 -14.24
N VAL A 61 23.10 6.51 -13.70
CA VAL A 61 22.78 5.81 -12.46
C VAL A 61 22.46 6.85 -11.38
N ILE A 62 21.17 7.06 -11.11
CA ILE A 62 20.74 7.81 -9.93
C ILE A 62 21.11 6.92 -8.73
N ASN A 63 22.13 7.34 -7.99
CA ASN A 63 22.59 6.67 -6.77
C ASN A 63 21.40 6.34 -5.87
N LYS A 64 21.40 5.11 -5.34
CA LYS A 64 20.34 4.54 -4.48
C LYS A 64 20.04 5.37 -3.21
N GLU A 65 20.90 6.33 -2.86
CA GLU A 65 20.90 7.05 -1.59
C GLU A 65 20.03 8.34 -1.62
N ASP A 66 19.85 9.01 -2.76
CA ASP A 66 19.29 10.39 -2.76
C ASP A 66 17.77 10.51 -2.59
N CYS A 67 17.02 9.40 -2.75
CA CYS A 67 15.56 9.36 -2.62
C CYS A 67 15.07 8.65 -1.35
N LEU A 68 15.87 7.76 -0.75
CA LEU A 68 15.49 7.01 0.44
C LEU A 68 15.82 7.80 1.72
N ASP A 69 16.96 8.48 1.77
CA ASP A 69 17.44 9.16 2.98
C ASP A 69 16.53 10.31 3.42
N LYS A 70 15.82 10.97 2.49
CA LYS A 70 14.86 12.02 2.81
C LYS A 70 13.56 11.54 3.46
N LEU A 71 13.31 10.23 3.52
CA LEU A 71 12.11 9.65 4.11
C LEU A 71 12.40 8.75 5.33
N VAL A 72 13.65 8.33 5.55
CA VAL A 72 14.03 7.37 6.60
C VAL A 72 14.54 8.05 7.88
N GLU A 73 15.01 9.31 7.83
CA GLU A 73 15.56 10.01 9.00
C GLU A 73 14.55 10.29 10.14
N ASP A 74 13.23 10.16 9.92
CA ASP A 74 12.21 10.50 10.92
C ASP A 74 11.62 9.29 11.69
N ILE A 75 12.08 8.05 11.45
CA ILE A 75 11.56 6.87 12.17
C ILE A 75 12.40 6.58 13.41
N ASN A 76 12.29 7.45 14.41
CA ASN A 76 12.71 7.13 15.77
C ASN A 76 11.59 6.31 16.43
N TYR A 77 11.75 4.98 16.55
CA TYR A 77 10.82 4.13 17.30
C TYR A 77 11.01 4.37 18.80
N PRO A 78 10.06 5.01 19.53
CA PRO A 78 10.10 4.94 20.98
C PRO A 78 9.74 3.51 21.42
N ASP A 79 10.58 2.97 22.30
CA ASP A 79 10.41 1.70 22.98
C ASP A 79 8.95 1.46 23.43
N SER A 80 8.40 0.35 22.95
CA SER A 80 7.46 -0.53 23.68
C SER A 80 6.39 0.14 24.56
N VAL A 81 5.38 0.75 23.92
CA VAL A 81 4.16 1.28 24.59
C VAL A 81 3.32 0.19 25.27
N PHE A 82 3.58 -1.10 25.00
CA PHE A 82 2.80 -2.21 25.55
C PHE A 82 3.52 -3.05 26.60
N LYS A 83 4.73 -2.66 27.04
CA LYS A 83 5.50 -3.47 28.01
C LYS A 83 4.91 -3.52 29.42
N ASN A 84 3.98 -2.61 29.75
CA ASN A 84 3.42 -2.47 31.11
C ASN A 84 1.91 -2.73 31.22
N VAL A 85 1.24 -3.22 30.16
CA VAL A 85 -0.22 -3.46 30.20
C VAL A 85 -0.57 -4.84 30.78
N PHE A 86 0.40 -5.77 30.79
CA PHE A 86 0.19 -7.12 31.33
C PHE A 86 1.38 -7.52 32.21
N SER A 87 1.51 -6.87 33.36
CA SER A 87 2.19 -7.44 34.53
C SER A 87 1.23 -7.33 35.69
N ASP A 88 0.51 -8.42 35.97
CA ASP A 88 0.75 -9.16 37.21
C ASP A 88 -0.01 -10.49 37.19
N SER A 89 0.67 -11.50 37.71
CA SER A 89 0.24 -12.87 37.87
C SER A 89 -0.48 -13.06 39.23
N GLU A 90 -1.14 -14.22 39.35
CA GLU A 90 -1.64 -14.93 40.54
C GLU A 90 -2.79 -14.39 41.46
N SER A 91 -3.95 -15.02 41.28
CA SER A 91 -4.67 -15.87 42.27
C SER A 91 -5.84 -15.34 43.13
N SER A 92 -6.97 -16.07 42.99
CA SER A 92 -7.96 -16.51 44.01
C SER A 92 -9.14 -15.61 44.47
N SER A 93 -10.34 -16.20 44.30
CA SER A 93 -11.53 -16.20 45.17
C SER A 93 -12.67 -15.19 44.94
N SER A 94 -13.87 -15.76 44.86
CA SER A 94 -15.22 -15.21 44.74
C SER A 94 -15.59 -14.17 45.80
N SER A 95 -16.52 -13.24 45.47
CA SER A 95 -17.78 -12.92 46.20
C SER A 95 -18.46 -11.69 45.55
N GLU A 96 -19.77 -11.78 45.31
CA GLU A 96 -20.66 -10.64 45.05
C GLU A 96 -20.91 -9.90 46.36
N GLU A 97 -20.82 -8.57 46.39
CA GLU A 97 -21.63 -7.69 47.25
C GLU A 97 -21.74 -6.28 46.62
N ASP A 98 -22.97 -5.81 46.43
CA ASP A 98 -23.34 -4.42 46.16
C ASP A 98 -23.31 -3.62 47.47
N VAL A 99 -22.65 -2.46 47.53
CA VAL A 99 -23.18 -1.28 48.26
C VAL A 99 -22.68 0.05 47.68
N ASP A 100 -23.65 0.96 47.59
CA ASP A 100 -23.73 2.37 47.26
C ASP A 100 -22.71 3.34 47.92
N ASP A 101 -22.66 4.55 47.35
CA ASP A 101 -22.30 5.85 47.93
C ASP A 101 -21.08 6.58 47.34
N GLY A 102 -21.28 7.87 47.03
CA GLY A 102 -20.19 8.81 46.75
C GLY A 102 -20.16 9.40 45.33
N ASN A 103 -21.12 10.27 45.05
CA ASN A 103 -21.12 11.29 44.00
C ASN A 103 -19.72 11.80 43.59
N SER A 104 -19.17 11.19 42.55
CA SER A 104 -18.16 11.75 41.67
C SER A 104 -18.63 11.37 40.28
N ALA A 105 -19.43 12.25 39.65
CA ALA A 105 -19.70 12.14 38.22
C ALA A 105 -18.34 12.10 37.51
N THR A 106 -17.82 10.90 37.28
CA THR A 106 -16.56 10.70 36.58
C THR A 106 -16.75 11.34 35.23
N ASP A 107 -16.08 12.46 35.01
CA ASP A 107 -16.25 13.26 33.81
C ASP A 107 -15.64 12.48 32.64
N TYR A 108 -16.45 11.62 32.02
CA TYR A 108 -16.10 10.80 30.86
C TYR A 108 -15.76 11.67 29.63
N SER A 109 -15.93 13.00 29.72
CA SER A 109 -15.46 13.94 28.71
C SER A 109 -13.92 14.13 28.73
N THR A 110 -13.24 13.70 29.81
CA THR A 110 -11.78 13.80 29.95
C THR A 110 -11.09 12.82 29.00
N GLY A 111 -10.84 13.27 27.78
CA GLY A 111 -10.28 12.44 26.72
C GLY A 111 -11.13 12.43 25.45
N ILE A 112 -12.37 12.93 25.48
CA ILE A 112 -13.18 13.08 24.27
C ILE A 112 -12.51 14.05 23.29
N GLY A 113 -11.82 15.10 23.77
CA GLY A 113 -11.06 16.02 22.92
C GLY A 113 -9.89 15.32 22.22
N LYS A 114 -9.09 14.54 22.95
CA LYS A 114 -7.98 13.74 22.40
C LYS A 114 -8.48 12.63 21.48
N PHE A 115 -9.60 12.00 21.82
CA PHE A 115 -10.26 11.00 20.98
C PHE A 115 -10.81 11.64 19.71
N LEU A 116 -11.51 12.78 19.79
CA LEU A 116 -12.01 13.53 18.65
C LEU A 116 -10.89 14.09 17.79
N GLU A 117 -9.75 14.52 18.35
CA GLU A 117 -8.55 14.86 17.58
C GLU A 117 -7.97 13.63 16.88
N LYS A 118 -7.92 12.48 17.56
CA LYS A 118 -7.46 11.20 16.97
C LYS A 118 -8.41 10.66 15.90
N VAL A 119 -9.72 10.88 16.06
CA VAL A 119 -10.77 10.54 15.09
C VAL A 119 -10.76 11.54 13.92
N LYS A 120 -10.55 12.85 14.18
CA LYS A 120 -10.34 13.87 13.13
C LYS A 120 -9.05 13.63 12.34
N SER A 121 -7.97 13.18 12.97
CA SER A 121 -6.76 12.73 12.26
C SER A 121 -7.00 11.44 11.48
N CYS A 122 -8.03 10.66 11.82
CA CYS A 122 -8.50 9.48 11.10
C CYS A 122 -9.54 9.80 10.00
N SER A 123 -10.04 11.04 9.92
CA SER A 123 -10.78 11.60 8.78
C SER A 123 -9.81 12.04 7.68
N ILE A 124 -8.82 11.21 7.38
CA ILE A 124 -8.04 11.34 6.15
C ILE A 124 -9.07 11.14 5.04
N ASN A 125 -9.42 12.20 4.32
CA ASN A 125 -10.05 12.10 3.02
C ASN A 125 -9.06 11.38 2.09
N ILE A 126 -8.97 10.06 2.23
CA ILE A 126 -8.09 9.21 1.45
C ILE A 126 -8.43 9.38 -0.03
N GLN A 127 -9.69 9.68 -0.32
CA GLN A 127 -10.17 10.13 -1.63
C GLN A 127 -9.44 11.35 -2.18
N GLN A 128 -8.95 12.28 -1.38
CA GLN A 128 -8.23 13.46 -1.91
C GLN A 128 -6.72 13.23 -1.97
N LYS A 129 -6.21 12.36 -1.07
CA LYS A 129 -4.78 12.11 -0.88
C LYS A 129 -4.24 10.93 -1.67
N LEU A 130 -5.06 9.93 -2.01
CA LEU A 130 -4.66 8.80 -2.85
C LEU A 130 -4.23 9.34 -4.21
N VAL A 131 -3.04 8.94 -4.65
CA VAL A 131 -2.43 9.39 -5.91
C VAL A 131 -2.40 8.26 -6.91
N ALA A 132 -1.89 7.12 -6.47
CA ALA A 132 -1.70 5.93 -7.27
C ALA A 132 -1.83 4.69 -6.40
N CYS A 133 -2.08 3.56 -7.05
CA CYS A 133 -2.07 2.26 -6.42
C CYS A 133 -1.59 1.20 -7.41
N VAL A 134 -1.04 0.13 -6.87
CA VAL A 134 -0.72 -1.09 -7.61
C VAL A 134 -1.21 -2.28 -6.81
N THR A 135 -1.87 -3.20 -7.50
CA THR A 135 -2.48 -4.40 -6.96
C THR A 135 -1.82 -5.60 -7.64
N PHE A 136 -1.27 -6.50 -6.84
CA PHE A 136 -0.53 -7.66 -7.32
C PHE A 136 -0.80 -8.87 -6.43
N GLN A 137 -0.52 -10.05 -6.96
CA GLN A 137 -0.64 -11.32 -6.26
C GLN A 137 0.70 -12.05 -6.30
N LYS A 138 1.07 -12.68 -5.18
CA LYS A 138 2.17 -13.65 -5.17
C LYS A 138 1.62 -15.04 -5.46
N VAL A 139 2.08 -15.63 -6.56
CA VAL A 139 1.67 -16.95 -7.02
C VAL A 139 2.88 -17.87 -6.93
N THR A 140 2.71 -19.00 -6.24
CA THR A 140 3.70 -20.08 -6.31
C THR A 140 3.24 -21.07 -7.35
N THR A 141 4.04 -21.29 -8.37
CA THR A 141 3.77 -22.20 -9.48
C THR A 141 4.71 -23.40 -9.40
N PHE A 142 4.19 -24.57 -9.75
CA PHE A 142 4.96 -25.82 -9.79
C PHE A 142 5.07 -26.27 -11.23
N GLN A 143 6.16 -25.92 -11.89
CA GLN A 143 6.39 -26.34 -13.28
C GLN A 143 6.96 -27.75 -13.37
N GLN A 144 7.76 -28.14 -12.37
CA GLN A 144 8.37 -29.45 -12.27
C GLN A 144 8.24 -30.00 -10.84
N PRO A 145 8.27 -31.33 -10.67
CA PRO A 145 8.32 -31.93 -9.33
C PRO A 145 9.52 -31.35 -8.57
N CYS A 146 9.29 -30.84 -7.37
CA CYS A 146 10.31 -30.28 -6.48
C CYS A 146 10.95 -28.95 -6.92
N GLN A 147 10.40 -28.23 -7.90
CA GLN A 147 10.78 -26.85 -8.19
C GLN A 147 9.59 -25.92 -7.99
N GLU A 148 9.67 -25.13 -6.91
CA GLU A 148 8.75 -24.04 -6.63
C GLU A 148 9.29 -22.77 -7.28
N GLU A 149 8.47 -22.13 -8.10
CA GLU A 149 8.77 -20.80 -8.65
C GLU A 149 7.82 -19.78 -8.03
N HIS A 150 8.36 -18.67 -7.56
CA HIS A 150 7.61 -17.58 -6.98
C HIS A 150 7.44 -16.48 -8.03
N VAL A 151 6.21 -16.28 -8.48
CA VAL A 151 5.85 -15.31 -9.51
C VAL A 151 5.02 -14.19 -8.88
N ILE A 152 5.36 -12.95 -9.20
CA ILE A 152 4.55 -11.78 -8.87
C ILE A 152 3.66 -11.48 -10.08
N ASP A 153 2.37 -11.69 -9.93
CA ASP A 153 1.36 -11.32 -10.92
C ASP A 153 0.86 -9.90 -10.63
N LEU A 154 1.29 -8.92 -11.42
CA LEU A 154 0.85 -7.54 -11.35
C LEU A 154 -0.47 -7.40 -12.14
N GLN A 155 -1.56 -7.33 -11.38
CA GLN A 155 -2.93 -7.37 -11.89
C GLN A 155 -3.45 -6.00 -12.29
N LEU A 156 -3.29 -4.98 -11.44
CA LEU A 156 -3.79 -3.62 -11.71
C LEU A 156 -2.76 -2.58 -11.29
N MET A 157 -2.59 -1.53 -12.10
CA MET A 157 -1.82 -0.35 -11.72
C MET A 157 -2.51 0.91 -12.24
N ALA A 158 -2.70 1.87 -11.34
CA ALA A 158 -3.39 3.12 -11.67
C ALA A 158 -2.71 4.31 -11.03
N CYS A 159 -2.72 5.42 -11.77
CA CYS A 159 -2.33 6.74 -11.27
C CYS A 159 -3.35 7.77 -11.72
N ARG A 160 -3.73 8.65 -10.80
CA ARG A 160 -4.62 9.79 -11.09
C ARG A 160 -4.04 10.64 -12.20
N LYS A 161 -4.93 11.05 -13.11
CA LYS A 161 -4.59 11.85 -14.30
C LYS A 161 -3.71 13.07 -13.97
N LYS A 162 -4.06 13.82 -12.90
CA LYS A 162 -3.31 15.00 -12.43
C LYS A 162 -1.86 14.73 -11.99
N TYR A 163 -1.51 13.48 -11.67
CA TYR A 163 -0.17 13.09 -11.20
C TYR A 163 0.55 12.16 -12.18
N ARG A 164 0.02 11.96 -13.39
CA ARG A 164 0.71 11.22 -14.45
C ARG A 164 1.94 12.02 -14.91
N ASN A 165 2.91 11.31 -15.50
CA ASN A 165 4.20 11.88 -15.97
C ASN A 165 5.11 12.44 -14.87
N ASN A 166 4.84 12.11 -13.60
CA ASN A 166 5.64 12.52 -12.45
C ASN A 166 6.51 11.37 -11.89
N GLY A 167 6.78 10.34 -12.68
CA GLY A 167 7.58 9.19 -12.25
C GLY A 167 6.90 8.22 -11.27
N ILE A 168 5.64 8.43 -10.88
CA ILE A 168 4.95 7.61 -9.87
C ILE A 168 4.78 6.16 -10.32
N GLY A 169 4.42 5.93 -11.59
CA GLY A 169 4.36 4.57 -12.14
C GLY A 169 5.73 3.89 -12.14
N ARG A 170 6.80 4.63 -12.46
CA ARG A 170 8.18 4.14 -12.41
C ARG A 170 8.57 3.76 -10.98
N TYR A 171 8.18 4.57 -10.00
CA TYR A 171 8.39 4.29 -8.59
C TYR A 171 7.69 2.99 -8.16
N LEU A 172 6.42 2.83 -8.53
CA LEU A 172 5.65 1.62 -8.19
C LEU A 172 6.27 0.34 -8.78
N VAL A 173 6.69 0.36 -10.05
CA VAL A 173 7.34 -0.81 -10.66
C VAL A 173 8.69 -1.10 -10.00
N LYS A 174 9.49 -0.07 -9.70
CA LYS A 174 10.76 -0.25 -8.98
C LYS A 174 10.56 -0.84 -7.59
N LEU A 175 9.51 -0.41 -6.88
CA LEU A 175 9.16 -0.95 -5.57
C LEU A 175 8.77 -2.44 -5.67
N LEU A 176 8.06 -2.83 -6.74
CA LEU A 176 7.75 -4.24 -7.00
C LEU A 176 8.98 -5.08 -7.39
N MET A 177 9.99 -4.45 -7.99
CA MET A 177 11.26 -5.11 -8.33
C MET A 177 12.24 -5.19 -7.15
N ASP A 178 11.92 -4.51 -6.05
CA ASP A 178 12.78 -4.51 -4.88
C ASP A 178 12.49 -5.73 -4.01
N ARG A 179 13.48 -6.63 -3.94
CA ARG A 179 13.42 -7.88 -3.17
C ARG A 179 13.38 -7.63 -1.67
N ASP A 180 13.87 -6.48 -1.19
CA ASP A 180 13.81 -6.15 0.23
C ASP A 180 12.36 -5.85 0.66
N TYR A 181 11.54 -5.30 -0.25
CA TYR A 181 10.13 -5.00 0.02
C TYR A 181 9.20 -6.15 -0.34
N ILE A 182 9.40 -6.77 -1.50
CA ILE A 182 8.49 -7.82 -1.99
C ILE A 182 8.94 -9.21 -1.53
N GLY A 183 10.18 -9.40 -1.14
CA GLY A 183 10.74 -10.73 -0.85
C GLY A 183 11.22 -11.43 -2.12
N GLU A 184 11.58 -12.71 -1.98
CA GLU A 184 12.12 -13.50 -3.09
C GLU A 184 11.05 -13.80 -4.14
N TYR A 185 11.44 -13.63 -5.41
CA TYR A 185 10.65 -13.96 -6.58
C TYR A 185 11.57 -14.27 -7.76
N ASP A 186 11.08 -15.11 -8.65
CA ASP A 186 11.77 -15.54 -9.87
C ASP A 186 11.35 -14.69 -11.08
N ALA A 187 10.08 -14.34 -11.17
CA ALA A 187 9.52 -13.56 -12.27
C ALA A 187 8.43 -12.58 -11.82
N ILE A 188 8.28 -11.50 -12.57
CA ILE A 188 7.13 -10.59 -12.49
C ILE A 188 6.41 -10.65 -13.83
N VAL A 189 5.11 -10.94 -13.78
CA VAL A 189 4.24 -11.02 -14.94
C VAL A 189 3.16 -9.96 -14.84
N THR A 190 2.70 -9.47 -15.99
CA THR A 190 1.61 -8.50 -16.03
C THR A 190 0.90 -8.58 -17.37
N ALA A 191 -0.43 -8.46 -17.34
CA ALA A 191 -1.22 -8.19 -18.54
C ALA A 191 -1.17 -6.68 -18.83
N ALA A 192 -0.35 -6.28 -19.80
CA ALA A 192 -0.18 -4.88 -20.17
C ALA A 192 -1.09 -4.49 -21.33
N ASP A 193 -1.73 -3.32 -21.23
CA ASP A 193 -2.35 -2.67 -22.37
C ASP A 193 -1.31 -2.35 -23.45
N GLN A 194 -1.74 -2.34 -24.72
CA GLN A 194 -0.85 -2.03 -25.85
C GLN A 194 -0.08 -0.71 -25.67
N LYS A 195 -0.70 0.27 -24.99
CA LYS A 195 -0.10 1.59 -24.72
C LYS A 195 0.92 1.58 -23.57
N ALA A 196 0.88 0.57 -22.71
CA ALA A 196 1.75 0.44 -21.54
C ALA A 196 2.98 -0.45 -21.80
N ILE A 197 3.00 -1.17 -22.93
CA ILE A 197 4.11 -2.04 -23.32
C ILE A 197 5.47 -1.33 -23.29
N ASP A 198 5.60 -0.19 -23.97
CA ASP A 198 6.87 0.55 -24.01
C ASP A 198 7.27 1.12 -22.64
N PHE A 199 6.29 1.34 -21.76
CA PHE A 199 6.57 1.72 -20.38
C PHE A 199 7.21 0.54 -19.62
N TYR A 200 6.63 -0.67 -19.70
CA TYR A 200 7.16 -1.85 -19.00
C TYR A 200 8.50 -2.33 -19.58
N ARG A 201 8.71 -2.21 -20.90
CA ARG A 201 9.97 -2.59 -21.55
C ARG A 201 11.18 -1.85 -20.97
N LYS A 202 11.00 -0.61 -20.48
CA LYS A 202 12.04 0.17 -19.79
C LYS A 202 12.51 -0.44 -18.47
N PHE A 203 11.77 -1.40 -17.92
CA PHE A 203 12.12 -2.12 -16.70
C PHE A 203 12.54 -3.57 -16.97
N GLY A 204 12.73 -3.95 -18.25
CA GLY A 204 13.17 -5.29 -18.62
C GLY A 204 12.04 -6.31 -18.82
N PHE A 205 10.77 -5.88 -18.83
CA PHE A 205 9.68 -6.74 -19.27
C PHE A 205 9.82 -7.07 -20.76
N THR A 206 9.42 -8.29 -21.11
CA THR A 206 9.46 -8.81 -22.48
C THR A 206 8.11 -9.41 -22.87
N GLU A 207 7.78 -9.32 -24.15
CA GLU A 207 6.60 -9.94 -24.76
C GLU A 207 6.98 -11.22 -25.53
N ASP A 208 8.17 -11.76 -25.30
CA ASP A 208 8.62 -13.01 -25.93
C ASP A 208 7.62 -14.13 -25.60
N ALA A 209 6.97 -14.65 -26.64
CA ALA A 209 5.95 -15.68 -26.51
C ALA A 209 6.47 -16.96 -25.86
N ILE A 210 7.75 -17.29 -26.03
CA ILE A 210 8.35 -18.49 -25.43
C ILE A 210 8.48 -18.29 -23.92
N LEU A 211 9.04 -17.15 -23.50
CA LEU A 211 9.18 -16.82 -22.07
C LEU A 211 7.84 -16.59 -21.41
N THR A 212 6.87 -16.02 -22.14
CA THR A 212 5.54 -15.74 -21.61
C THR A 212 4.72 -17.02 -21.52
N SER A 213 4.86 -17.97 -22.45
CA SER A 213 4.19 -19.27 -22.39
C SER A 213 4.57 -20.12 -21.17
N LYS A 214 5.68 -19.74 -20.50
CA LYS A 214 6.10 -20.36 -19.25
C LYS A 214 5.15 -19.99 -18.09
N TYR A 215 4.50 -18.83 -18.11
CA TYR A 215 3.79 -18.27 -16.96
C TYR A 215 2.30 -18.05 -17.21
#